data_AF-A0A2D5Z3R9-F1
#
_entry.id   AF-A0A2D5Z3R9-F1
#
_cell.length_a   1.000
_cell.length_b   1.000
_cell.length_c   1.000
_cell.angle_alpha   90.00
_cell.angle_beta   90.00
_cell.angle_gamma   90.00
#
_symmetry.space_group_name_H-M   'P 1'
#
loop_
_entity.id
_entity.type
_entity.pdbx_description
1 polymer ?
#
loop_
_entity_poly.entity_id
_entity_poly.type
_entity_poly.pdbx_seq_one_letter_code
_entity_poly.pdbx_strand_id
1 'polypeptide(L)'
;AKVTAESVLPIHTLQLVVNGEVAASVERPGGARRLDLDEPVKISKHSWICARCGGPGYHDVVHHHDGWRRGIFAHSSPIYVAVGGQWWMFDESAAQYMLTLLEGGIDYVRHTAPHSSPEHTTHHHGEDDHLAYLERPFHEGIAALHKRMHQLGIPH
;
A
#
# COMPACT_ATOMS: atom_id res chain seq x y z
N ALA A 1 -8.60 1.08 -21.35
CA ALA A 1 -8.91 1.29 -19.92
C ALA A 1 -8.91 2.78 -19.71
N LYS A 2 -9.99 3.31 -19.14
CA LYS A 2 -10.17 4.75 -18.96
C LYS A 2 -10.00 5.11 -17.49
N VAL A 3 -9.10 6.05 -17.21
CA VAL A 3 -8.72 6.48 -15.88
C VAL A 3 -8.79 8.00 -15.83
N THR A 4 -9.38 8.54 -14.76
CA THR A 4 -9.48 9.98 -14.53
C THR A 4 -9.05 10.27 -13.10
N ALA A 5 -8.31 11.36 -12.91
CA ALA A 5 -8.03 11.93 -11.60
C ALA A 5 -8.37 13.41 -11.61
N GLU A 6 -9.05 13.87 -10.56
CA GLU A 6 -9.42 15.27 -10.37
C GLU A 6 -9.11 15.69 -8.93
N SER A 7 -8.53 16.88 -8.77
CA SER A 7 -8.12 17.39 -7.47
C SER A 7 -8.15 18.92 -7.42
N VAL A 8 -8.29 19.44 -6.20
CA VAL A 8 -8.10 20.87 -5.92
C VAL A 8 -6.61 21.25 -5.96
N LEU A 9 -5.72 20.31 -5.67
CA LEU A 9 -4.27 20.49 -5.81
C LEU A 9 -3.85 20.09 -7.23
N PRO A 10 -2.90 20.81 -7.86
CA PRO A 10 -2.44 20.47 -9.21
C PRO A 10 -1.82 19.06 -9.29
N ILE A 11 -2.40 18.21 -10.14
CA ILE A 11 -1.90 16.88 -10.47
C ILE A 11 -0.93 17.02 -11.65
N HIS A 12 0.23 16.37 -11.55
CA HIS A 12 1.26 16.41 -12.58
C HIS A 12 1.42 15.08 -13.28
N THR A 13 1.16 13.99 -12.58
CA THR A 13 1.30 12.63 -13.12
C THR A 13 0.04 11.83 -12.86
N LEU A 14 -0.44 11.11 -13.88
CA LEU A 14 -1.44 10.05 -13.74
C LEU A 14 -0.91 8.79 -14.44
N GLN A 15 -0.90 7.67 -13.73
CA GLN A 15 -0.39 6.40 -14.19
C GLN A 15 -1.43 5.30 -14.00
N LEU A 16 -1.53 4.44 -15.00
CA LEU A 16 -2.20 3.16 -14.92
C LEU A 16 -1.15 2.08 -14.68
N VAL A 17 -1.27 1.38 -13.55
CA VAL A 17 -0.34 0.35 -13.11
C VAL A 17 -0.99 -1.02 -13.21
N VAL A 18 -0.24 -2.01 -13.66
CA VAL A 18 -0.66 -3.42 -13.76
C VAL A 18 0.40 -4.28 -13.09
N ASN A 19 0.04 -5.00 -12.03
CA ASN A 19 0.95 -5.89 -11.30
C ASN A 19 2.29 -5.23 -10.89
N GLY A 20 2.26 -3.95 -10.50
CA GLY A 20 3.43 -3.19 -10.07
C GLY A 20 4.09 -2.35 -11.17
N GLU A 21 3.81 -2.65 -12.44
CA GLU A 21 4.43 -1.99 -13.59
C GLU A 21 3.55 -0.90 -14.18
N VAL A 22 4.15 0.22 -14.60
CA VAL A 22 3.41 1.31 -15.27
C VAL A 22 3.08 0.88 -16.70
N ALA A 23 1.81 0.59 -16.96
CA ALA A 23 1.32 0.20 -18.27
C ALA A 23 1.03 1.39 -19.19
N ALA A 24 0.65 2.54 -18.60
CA ALA A 24 0.42 3.78 -19.33
C ALA A 24 0.57 4.98 -18.38
N SER A 25 0.97 6.14 -18.90
CA SER A 25 1.12 7.37 -18.13
C SER A 25 0.76 8.61 -18.93
N VAL A 26 0.40 9.67 -18.20
CA VAL A 26 0.32 11.04 -18.72
C VAL A 26 0.97 11.97 -17.71
N GLU A 27 1.77 12.90 -18.24
CA GLU A 27 2.45 13.94 -17.45
C GLU A 27 2.04 15.33 -17.92
N ARG A 28 1.91 16.26 -16.97
CA ARG A 28 1.64 17.68 -17.19
C ARG A 28 2.57 18.51 -16.30
N PRO A 29 3.71 18.99 -16.84
CA PRO A 29 4.70 19.73 -16.07
C PRO A 29 4.17 20.98 -15.37
N GLY A 30 3.18 21.67 -15.98
CA GLY A 30 2.53 22.83 -15.36
C GLY A 30 1.43 22.51 -14.34
N GLY A 31 1.18 21.22 -14.10
CA GLY A 31 0.06 20.75 -13.29
C GLY A 31 -1.30 20.96 -13.96
N ALA A 32 -2.29 20.19 -13.53
CA ALA A 32 -3.68 20.36 -13.94
C ALA A 32 -4.63 19.95 -12.81
N ARG A 33 -5.83 20.55 -12.79
CA ARG A 33 -6.89 20.11 -11.86
C ARG A 33 -7.44 18.73 -12.20
N ARG A 34 -7.34 18.34 -13.47
CA ARG A 34 -7.83 17.06 -13.97
C ARG A 34 -6.86 16.49 -15.01
N LEU A 35 -6.60 15.18 -14.91
CA LEU A 35 -5.92 14.39 -15.92
C LEU A 35 -6.81 13.20 -16.30
N ASP A 36 -6.81 12.88 -17.60
CA ASP A 36 -7.51 11.73 -18.15
C ASP A 36 -6.49 10.89 -18.94
N LEU A 37 -6.63 9.57 -18.86
CA LEU A 37 -5.84 8.59 -19.60
C LEU A 37 -6.78 7.53 -20.16
N ASP A 38 -6.68 7.27 -21.45
CA ASP A 38 -7.48 6.24 -22.13
C ASP A 38 -6.56 5.40 -23.00
N GLU A 39 -6.12 4.26 -22.46
CA GLU A 39 -5.16 3.39 -23.13
C GLU A 39 -5.63 1.92 -23.06
N PRO A 40 -5.67 1.18 -24.17
CA PRO A 40 -5.96 -0.26 -24.13
C PRO A 40 -4.90 -1.01 -23.31
N VAL A 41 -5.36 -1.83 -22.36
CA VAL A 41 -4.48 -2.68 -21.54
C VAL A 41 -4.85 -4.13 -21.78
N LYS A 42 -3.88 -4.93 -22.21
CA LYS A 42 -4.05 -6.37 -22.40
C LYS A 42 -3.85 -7.09 -21.07
N ILE A 43 -4.88 -7.80 -20.63
CA ILE A 43 -4.83 -8.66 -19.42
C ILE A 43 -5.01 -10.11 -19.86
N SER A 44 -3.94 -10.91 -19.76
CA SER A 44 -3.94 -12.33 -20.18
C SER A 44 -3.86 -13.32 -19.01
N LYS A 45 -3.76 -12.83 -17.77
CA LYS A 45 -3.67 -13.63 -16.54
C LYS A 45 -4.30 -12.87 -15.38
N HIS A 46 -4.56 -13.55 -14.26
CA HIS A 46 -4.94 -12.89 -13.02
C HIS A 46 -3.99 -11.73 -12.73
N SER A 47 -4.58 -10.57 -12.45
CA SER A 47 -3.82 -9.34 -12.26
C SER A 47 -4.51 -8.46 -11.24
N TRP A 48 -3.79 -7.48 -10.72
CA TRP A 48 -4.38 -6.27 -10.18
C TRP A 48 -3.98 -5.07 -11.04
N ILE A 49 -4.88 -4.11 -11.13
CA ILE A 49 -4.65 -2.83 -11.80
C ILE A 49 -4.95 -1.70 -10.83
N CYS A 50 -4.22 -0.60 -10.88
CA CYS A 50 -4.58 0.59 -10.14
C CYS A 50 -4.28 1.87 -10.91
N ALA A 51 -5.00 2.92 -10.55
CA ALA A 51 -4.67 4.27 -10.96
C ALA A 51 -3.89 4.92 -9.81
N ARG A 52 -2.75 5.53 -10.12
CA ARG A 52 -2.02 6.37 -9.16
C ARG A 52 -1.72 7.72 -9.76
N CYS A 53 -1.84 8.76 -8.96
CA CYS A 53 -1.54 10.13 -9.37
C CYS A 53 -0.82 10.90 -8.27
N GLY A 54 -0.13 11.97 -8.67
CA GLY A 54 0.59 12.81 -7.73
C GLY A 54 1.04 14.15 -8.31
N GLY A 55 1.65 14.92 -7.42
CA GLY A 55 2.24 16.23 -7.69
C GLY A 55 3.57 16.15 -8.46
N PRO A 56 4.31 17.27 -8.53
CA PRO A 56 5.54 17.34 -9.30
C PRO A 56 6.63 16.46 -8.67
N GLY A 57 7.43 15.83 -9.54
CA GLY A 57 8.48 14.90 -9.13
C GLY A 57 7.91 13.67 -8.42
N TYR A 58 7.07 12.87 -9.06
CA TYR A 58 6.37 11.76 -8.39
C TYR A 58 7.28 10.82 -7.57
N HIS A 59 8.51 10.60 -8.04
CA HIS A 59 9.55 9.85 -7.32
C HIS A 59 10.51 10.76 -6.53
N ASP A 60 10.87 11.93 -7.07
CA ASP A 60 11.68 12.97 -6.43
C ASP A 60 10.79 14.09 -5.90
N VAL A 61 9.98 13.76 -4.89
CA VAL A 61 8.83 14.56 -4.48
C VAL A 61 9.20 15.97 -4.03
N VAL A 62 8.58 16.95 -4.69
CA VAL A 62 8.53 18.31 -4.16
C VAL A 62 7.63 18.29 -2.93
N HIS A 63 8.24 18.59 -1.78
CA HIS A 63 7.57 18.57 -0.49
C HIS A 63 6.39 19.55 -0.46
N HIS A 64 5.22 19.05 -0.07
CA HIS A 64 4.07 19.88 0.26
C HIS A 64 4.36 20.67 1.54
N HIS A 65 3.85 21.90 1.64
CA HIS A 65 4.00 22.74 2.82
C HIS A 65 2.98 22.38 3.91
N ASP A 66 2.96 21.11 4.33
CA ASP A 66 2.24 20.65 5.52
C ASP A 66 3.21 20.32 6.66
N GLY A 67 2.67 19.95 7.83
CA GLY A 67 3.48 19.58 8.99
C GLY A 67 4.33 18.32 8.79
N TRP A 68 4.06 17.53 7.75
CA TRP A 68 4.73 16.26 7.47
C TRP A 68 5.74 16.40 6.32
N ARG A 69 5.70 17.51 5.58
CA ARG A 69 6.50 17.81 4.40
C ARG A 69 6.49 16.65 3.40
N ARG A 70 5.35 15.97 3.21
CA ARG A 70 5.27 14.84 2.28
C ARG A 70 5.03 15.33 0.85
N GLY A 71 5.35 14.51 -0.14
CA GLY A 71 4.90 14.76 -1.50
C GLY A 71 3.38 14.74 -1.61
N ILE A 72 2.84 15.39 -2.64
CA ILE A 72 1.40 15.30 -2.95
C ILE A 72 1.17 14.00 -3.73
N PHE A 73 0.41 13.06 -3.15
CA PHE A 73 0.00 11.84 -3.82
C PHE A 73 -1.41 11.42 -3.37
N ALA A 74 -2.12 10.72 -4.25
CA ALA A 74 -3.41 10.13 -3.90
C ALA A 74 -3.23 8.70 -3.39
N HIS A 75 -4.07 8.31 -2.42
CA HIS A 75 -4.22 6.90 -2.07
C HIS A 75 -4.67 6.12 -3.30
N SER A 76 -4.03 4.98 -3.57
CA SER A 76 -4.31 4.14 -4.73
C SER A 76 -4.86 2.79 -4.26
N SER A 77 -6.02 2.40 -4.78
CA SER A 77 -6.62 1.11 -4.45
C SER A 77 -6.58 0.19 -5.67
N PRO A 78 -6.12 -1.06 -5.53
CA PRO A 78 -6.10 -2.01 -6.63
C PRO A 78 -7.52 -2.52 -6.96
N ILE A 79 -7.75 -2.75 -8.24
CA ILE A 79 -8.86 -3.52 -8.79
C ILE A 79 -8.31 -4.88 -9.23
N TYR A 80 -8.88 -5.95 -8.68
CA TYR A 80 -8.45 -7.32 -8.98
C TYR A 80 -9.22 -7.87 -10.19
N VAL A 81 -8.50 -8.43 -11.15
CA VAL A 81 -9.05 -8.96 -12.40
C VAL A 81 -8.79 -10.46 -12.49
N ALA A 82 -9.86 -11.25 -12.56
CA ALA A 82 -9.80 -12.69 -12.78
C ALA A 82 -9.81 -13.02 -14.29
N VAL A 83 -9.06 -14.05 -14.71
CA VAL A 83 -9.00 -14.52 -16.10
C VAL A 83 -9.04 -16.04 -16.06
N GLY A 84 -10.01 -16.65 -16.73
CA GLY A 84 -10.09 -18.11 -16.87
C GLY A 84 -10.45 -18.89 -15.59
N GLY A 85 -10.96 -18.23 -14.53
CA GLY A 85 -11.36 -18.93 -13.31
C GLY A 85 -11.50 -18.02 -12.09
N GLN A 86 -11.51 -18.63 -10.90
CA GLN A 86 -11.49 -17.92 -9.62
C GLN A 86 -10.21 -17.13 -9.45
N TRP A 87 -10.31 -15.89 -8.96
CA TRP A 87 -9.16 -15.03 -8.79
C TRP A 87 -8.17 -15.61 -7.77
N TRP A 88 -6.89 -15.64 -8.14
CA TRP A 88 -5.81 -15.90 -7.21
C TRP A 88 -4.52 -15.25 -7.71
N MET A 89 -3.68 -14.81 -6.79
CA MET A 89 -2.28 -14.48 -7.03
C MET A 89 -1.47 -14.76 -5.77
N PHE A 90 -0.17 -14.98 -5.95
CA PHE A 90 0.80 -15.02 -4.87
C PHE A 90 2.14 -14.53 -5.41
N ASP A 91 2.83 -13.70 -4.62
CA ASP A 91 4.18 -13.23 -4.90
C ASP A 91 5.04 -13.50 -3.66
N GLU A 92 6.05 -14.34 -3.84
CA GLU A 92 6.93 -14.76 -2.74
C GLU A 92 7.75 -13.60 -2.19
N SER A 93 8.27 -12.73 -3.07
CA SER A 93 9.07 -11.59 -2.66
C SER A 93 8.26 -10.58 -1.86
N ALA A 94 7.00 -10.35 -2.26
CA ALA A 94 6.07 -9.49 -1.53
C ALA A 94 5.70 -10.12 -0.18
N ALA A 95 5.50 -11.44 -0.12
CA ALA A 95 5.21 -12.14 1.13
C ALA A 95 6.39 -12.04 2.13
N GLN A 96 7.62 -12.30 1.67
CA GLN A 96 8.83 -12.16 2.47
C GLN A 96 9.02 -10.72 2.96
N TYR A 97 8.81 -9.74 2.07
CA TYR A 97 8.89 -8.33 2.45
C TYR A 97 7.83 -7.94 3.49
N MET A 98 6.60 -8.44 3.35
CA MET A 98 5.54 -8.22 4.36
C MET A 98 5.91 -8.85 5.70
N LEU A 99 6.53 -10.03 5.74
CA LEU A 99 7.04 -10.62 6.98
C LEU A 99 8.05 -9.70 7.67
N THR A 100 9.03 -9.17 6.92
CA THR A 100 9.99 -8.19 7.45
C THR A 100 9.30 -6.96 8.03
N LEU A 101 8.27 -6.43 7.35
CA LEU A 101 7.52 -5.27 7.86
C LEU A 101 6.74 -5.59 9.13
N LEU A 102 6.13 -6.77 9.23
CA LEU A 102 5.36 -7.18 10.41
C LEU A 102 6.26 -7.40 11.61
N GLU A 103 7.42 -8.04 11.42
CA GLU A 103 8.45 -8.21 12.45
C GLU A 103 9.01 -6.87 12.92
N GLY A 104 9.32 -5.97 11.97
CA GLY A 104 9.74 -4.61 12.28
C GLY A 104 8.65 -3.80 13.01
N GLY A 105 7.37 -4.07 12.73
CA GLY A 105 6.25 -3.49 13.45
C GLY A 105 6.19 -3.92 14.92
N ILE A 106 6.44 -5.19 15.20
CA ILE A 106 6.56 -5.71 16.57
C ILE A 106 7.75 -5.08 17.29
N ASP A 107 8.92 -5.03 16.64
CA ASP A 107 10.12 -4.40 17.19
C ASP A 107 9.89 -2.91 17.51
N TYR A 108 9.23 -2.19 16.60
CA TYR A 108 8.83 -0.80 16.81
C TYR A 108 7.92 -0.64 18.02
N VAL A 109 6.87 -1.47 18.12
CA VAL A 109 5.95 -1.45 19.27
C VAL A 109 6.73 -1.70 20.56
N ARG A 110 7.66 -2.65 20.61
CA ARG A 110 8.37 -2.98 21.86
C ARG A 110 9.40 -1.94 22.28
N HIS A 111 10.10 -1.35 21.32
CA HIS A 111 11.38 -0.68 21.60
C HIS A 111 11.43 0.79 21.20
N THR A 112 10.50 1.26 20.36
CA THR A 112 10.57 2.61 19.78
C THR A 112 9.31 3.43 20.05
N ALA A 113 8.14 2.80 20.04
CA ALA A 113 6.88 3.51 20.26
C ALA A 113 6.84 4.13 21.67
N PRO A 114 6.40 5.40 21.81
CA PRO A 114 6.21 5.99 23.11
C PRO A 114 5.00 5.33 23.79
N HIS A 115 5.24 4.69 24.93
CA HIS A 115 4.19 4.12 25.77
C HIS A 115 3.96 4.97 27.00
N SER A 116 2.71 5.16 27.37
CA SER A 116 2.39 5.53 28.76
C SER A 116 2.73 4.35 29.66
N SER A 117 3.20 4.62 30.87
CA SER A 117 3.36 3.56 31.86
C SER A 117 2.00 2.88 32.09
N PRO A 118 1.96 1.57 32.39
CA PRO A 118 0.70 0.84 32.60
C PRO A 118 -0.26 1.51 33.59
N GLU A 119 0.27 2.15 34.64
CA GLU A 119 -0.51 2.89 35.65
C GLU A 119 -1.23 4.13 35.11
N HIS A 120 -0.74 4.69 34.00
CA HIS A 120 -1.23 5.91 33.37
C HIS A 120 -1.88 5.64 32.00
N THR A 121 -1.90 4.38 31.55
CA THR A 121 -2.59 3.99 30.32
C THR A 121 -4.09 4.08 30.57
N THR A 122 -4.74 5.10 30.01
CA THR A 122 -6.17 5.32 30.20
C THR A 122 -7.04 4.54 29.21
N HIS A 123 -6.42 3.82 28.26
CA HIS A 123 -7.09 3.09 27.18
C HIS A 123 -6.40 1.76 26.88
N HIS A 124 -6.67 0.71 27.64
CA HIS A 124 -6.09 -0.62 27.39
C HIS A 124 -6.84 -1.43 26.31
N HIS A 125 -7.64 -0.76 25.48
CA HIS A 125 -8.51 -1.41 24.47
C HIS A 125 -9.40 -2.55 25.02
N GLY A 126 -9.70 -2.52 26.32
CA GLY A 126 -10.52 -3.53 26.99
C GLY A 126 -9.76 -4.77 27.47
N GLU A 127 -8.42 -4.79 27.42
CA GLU A 127 -7.60 -5.94 27.85
C GLU A 127 -6.54 -5.55 28.88
N ASP A 128 -6.11 -6.50 29.71
CA ASP A 128 -5.13 -6.22 30.78
C ASP A 128 -3.72 -5.97 30.24
N ASP A 129 -3.35 -6.63 29.14
CA ASP A 129 -2.05 -6.50 28.48
C ASP A 129 -2.17 -5.65 27.21
N HIS A 130 -1.87 -4.36 27.37
CA HIS A 130 -1.92 -3.39 26.28
C HIS A 130 -0.89 -3.69 25.17
N LEU A 131 0.31 -4.15 25.53
CA LEU A 131 1.35 -4.46 24.56
C LEU A 131 0.99 -5.69 23.74
N ALA A 132 0.50 -6.75 24.39
CA ALA A 132 0.02 -7.94 23.67
C ALA A 132 -1.14 -7.60 22.73
N TYR A 133 -2.03 -6.69 23.12
CA TYR A 133 -3.09 -6.20 22.23
C TYR A 133 -2.51 -5.50 20.99
N LEU A 134 -1.52 -4.62 21.16
CA LEU A 134 -0.89 -3.89 20.05
C LEU A 134 -0.11 -4.82 19.10
N GLU A 135 0.54 -5.86 19.62
CA GLU A 135 1.31 -6.81 18.82
C GLU A 135 0.44 -7.83 18.08
N ARG A 136 -0.76 -8.12 18.59
CA ARG A 136 -1.64 -9.18 18.10
C ARG A 136 -1.89 -9.13 16.59
N PRO A 137 -2.24 -7.99 15.96
CA PRO A 137 -2.47 -7.94 14.52
C PRO A 137 -1.23 -8.34 13.70
N PHE A 138 -0.03 -8.04 14.20
CA PHE A 138 1.22 -8.40 13.54
C PHE A 138 1.45 -9.92 13.58
N HIS A 139 1.24 -10.54 14.75
CA HIS A 139 1.31 -11.99 14.90
C HIS A 139 0.28 -12.73 14.04
N GLU A 140 -0.96 -12.22 13.98
CA GLU A 140 -2.00 -12.75 13.10
C GLU A 140 -1.59 -12.66 11.61
N GLY A 141 -1.01 -11.53 11.21
CA GLY A 141 -0.47 -11.33 9.86
C GLY A 141 0.64 -12.32 9.50
N ILE A 142 1.62 -12.50 10.40
CA ILE A 142 2.72 -13.46 10.23
C ILE A 142 2.17 -14.88 10.08
N ALA A 143 1.26 -15.29 10.98
CA ALA A 143 0.65 -16.60 10.93
C ALA A 143 -0.14 -16.84 9.62
N ALA A 144 -0.86 -15.82 9.14
CA ALA A 144 -1.59 -15.89 7.88
C ALA A 144 -0.66 -16.06 6.67
N LEU A 145 0.47 -15.34 6.65
CA LEU A 145 1.47 -15.44 5.58
C LEU A 145 2.18 -16.81 5.59
N HIS A 146 2.65 -17.28 6.75
CA HIS A 146 3.27 -18.60 6.89
C HIS A 146 2.30 -19.70 6.46
N LYS A 147 1.04 -19.65 6.92
CA LYS A 147 0.01 -20.60 6.48
C LYS A 147 -0.14 -20.60 4.97
N ARG A 148 -0.14 -19.43 4.33
CA ARG A 148 -0.28 -19.31 2.87
C ARG A 148 0.95 -19.85 2.13
N MET A 149 2.16 -19.54 2.59
CA MET A 149 3.41 -20.05 2.02
C MET A 149 3.51 -21.57 2.15
N HIS A 150 3.15 -22.09 3.32
CA HIS A 150 3.08 -23.54 3.57
C HIS A 150 2.12 -24.24 2.60
N GLN A 151 0.91 -23.72 2.40
CA GLN A 151 -0.08 -24.26 1.46
C GLN A 151 0.41 -24.29 0.01
N LEU A 152 1.34 -23.40 -0.35
CA LEU A 152 1.93 -23.31 -1.69
C LEU A 152 3.26 -24.06 -1.82
N GLY A 153 3.73 -24.72 -0.76
CA GLY A 153 5.00 -25.46 -0.74
C GLY A 153 6.24 -24.56 -0.77
N ILE A 154 6.12 -23.31 -0.33
CA ILE A 154 7.20 -22.32 -0.36
C ILE A 154 7.95 -22.36 0.98
N PRO A 155 9.29 -22.50 0.99
CA PRO A 155 10.10 -22.40 2.21
C PRO A 155 9.94 -21.04 2.89
N HIS A 156 9.78 -21.04 4.21
CA HIS A 156 9.63 -19.84 5.05
C HIS A 156 10.12 -20.13 6.47
#